data_AF-A0A2N4SBK8-F1
#
_entry.id   AF-A0A2N4SBK8-F1
#
_cell.length_a   1.000
_cell.length_b   1.000
_cell.length_c   1.000
_cell.angle_alpha   90.00
_cell.angle_beta   90.00
_cell.angle_gamma   90.00
#
_symmetry.space_group_name_H-M   'P 1'
#
loop_
_entity.id
_entity.type
_entity.pdbx_description
1 polymer ?
#
loop_
_entity_poly.entity_id
_entity_poly.type
_entity_poly.pdbx_seq_one_letter_code
_entity_poly.pdbx_strand_id
1 'polypeptide(L)' 'MNSYSDIKQFNELFNEYYERIVRFAKSYVRDLAVAEDFASEAFAAFWENRAILSDETNPRAYILTIVKNNSVLYL' A
#
# COMPACT_ATOMS: atom_id res chain seq x y z
N MET A 1 1.15 24.09 -2.61
CA MET A 1 1.08 22.72 -2.03
C MET A 1 2.28 22.57 -1.11
N ASN A 2 2.06 22.39 0.20
CA ASN A 2 3.15 22.38 1.17
C ASN A 2 3.69 20.94 1.27
N SER A 3 4.67 20.61 0.44
CA SER A 3 5.27 19.27 0.28
C SER A 3 5.59 18.57 1.62
N TYR A 4 5.91 19.33 2.65
CA TYR A 4 6.16 18.82 4.00
C TYR A 4 4.94 18.14 4.65
N SER A 5 3.72 18.67 4.44
CA SER A 5 2.49 18.09 4.99
C SER A 5 2.12 16.80 4.30
N ASP A 6 2.32 16.73 2.97
CA ASP A 6 2.11 15.53 2.18
C ASP A 6 3.07 14.40 2.63
N ILE A 7 4.36 14.68 2.75
CA ILE A 7 5.35 13.68 3.21
C ILE A 7 4.99 13.17 4.61
N LYS A 8 4.56 14.05 5.52
CA LYS A 8 4.15 13.65 6.88
C LYS A 8 2.94 12.69 6.84
N GLN A 9 1.91 13.01 6.07
CA GLN A 9 0.72 12.17 5.94
C GLN A 9 1.05 10.80 5.33
N PHE A 10 1.92 10.75 4.31
CA PHE A 10 2.38 9.49 3.75
C PHE A 10 3.11 8.65 4.79
N ASN A 11 4.04 9.27 5.53
CA ASN A 11 4.83 8.57 6.54
C ASN A 11 3.95 8.02 7.68
N GLU A 12 2.93 8.76 8.10
CA GLU A 12 1.96 8.28 9.10
C GLU A 12 1.22 7.04 8.61
N LEU A 13 0.67 7.09 7.38
CA LEU A 13 0.00 5.96 6.76
C LEU A 13 0.94 4.75 6.58
N PHE A 14 2.15 4.99 6.09
CA PHE A 14 3.15 3.96 5.84
C PHE A 14 3.56 3.27 7.14
N ASN A 15 3.94 4.05 8.16
CA ASN A 15 4.35 3.51 9.45
C ASN A 15 3.22 2.76 10.17
N GLU A 16 1.96 3.15 9.97
CA GLU A 16 0.82 2.48 10.58
C GLU A 16 0.53 1.10 9.95
N TYR A 17 0.65 0.98 8.62
CA TYR A 17 0.11 -0.17 7.89
C TYR A 17 1.16 -1.07 7.22
N TYR A 18 2.34 -0.55 6.86
CA TYR A 18 3.27 -1.26 5.98
C TYR A 18 3.63 -2.67 6.46
N GLU A 19 4.06 -2.82 7.72
CA GLU A 19 4.44 -4.13 8.28
C GLU A 19 3.27 -5.15 8.27
N ARG A 20 2.03 -4.68 8.42
CA ARG A 20 0.83 -5.55 8.37
C ARG A 20 0.51 -5.95 6.93
N ILE A 21 0.69 -5.04 5.98
CA ILE A 21 0.49 -5.29 4.55
C ILE A 21 1.54 -6.27 4.02
N VAL A 22 2.82 -6.11 4.38
CA VAL A 22 3.89 -7.06 4.01
C VAL A 22 3.60 -8.46 4.56
N ARG A 23 3.17 -8.57 5.83
CA ARG A 23 2.76 -9.85 6.43
C ARG A 23 1.60 -10.50 5.70
N PHE A 24 0.62 -9.70 5.26
CA PHE A 24 -0.50 -10.17 4.45
C PHE A 24 -0.01 -10.70 3.09
N ALA A 25 0.79 -9.94 2.34
CA ALA A 25 1.35 -10.37 1.06
C ALA A 25 2.17 -11.67 1.19
N LYS A 26 3.06 -11.73 2.19
CA LYS A 26 3.93 -12.88 2.47
C LYS A 26 3.13 -14.17 2.73
N SER A 27 1.91 -14.07 3.26
CA SER A 27 1.04 -15.23 3.45
C SER A 27 0.63 -15.92 2.14
N TYR A 28 0.64 -15.18 1.02
CA TYR A 28 0.37 -15.69 -0.32
C TYR A 28 1.67 -16.11 -1.02
N VAL A 29 2.62 -15.18 -1.15
CA VAL A 29 3.79 -15.36 -2.03
C VAL A 29 4.93 -16.15 -1.39
N ARG A 30 4.93 -16.29 -0.05
CA ARG A 30 5.95 -16.99 0.75
C ARG A 30 7.40 -16.51 0.58
N ASP A 31 7.59 -15.38 -0.11
CA ASP A 31 8.86 -14.69 -0.30
C ASP A 31 8.76 -13.29 0.33
N LEU A 32 9.73 -12.92 1.17
CA LEU A 32 9.71 -11.62 1.85
C LEU A 32 10.00 -10.47 0.88
N ALA A 33 10.97 -10.63 -0.03
CA ALA A 33 11.35 -9.58 -0.95
C ALA A 33 10.19 -9.26 -1.91
N VAL A 34 9.51 -10.30 -2.44
CA VAL A 34 8.31 -10.12 -3.27
C VAL A 34 7.17 -9.47 -2.48
N ALA A 35 6.99 -9.84 -1.21
CA ALA A 35 5.97 -9.25 -0.35
C ALA A 35 6.22 -7.76 -0.04
N GLU A 36 7.47 -7.37 0.18
CA GLU A 36 7.88 -5.98 0.39
C GLU A 36 7.71 -5.14 -0.89
N ASP A 37 8.03 -5.72 -2.05
CA ASP A 37 7.86 -5.09 -3.35
C ASP A 37 6.38 -4.77 -3.62
N PHE A 38 5.50 -5.77 -3.50
CA PHE A 38 4.06 -5.57 -3.71
C PHE A 38 3.43 -4.60 -2.72
N ALA A 39 3.88 -4.60 -1.45
CA ALA A 39 3.43 -3.62 -0.48
C ALA A 39 3.85 -2.21 -0.91
N SER A 40 5.13 -2.01 -1.25
CA SER A 40 5.67 -0.71 -1.64
C SER A 40 4.97 -0.14 -2.88
N GLU A 41 4.76 -0.97 -3.91
CA GLU A 41 3.99 -0.61 -5.10
C GLU A 41 2.56 -0.18 -4.76
N ALA A 42 1.87 -0.90 -3.87
CA ALA A 42 0.50 -0.58 -3.50
C ALA A 42 0.39 0.75 -2.73
N PHE A 43 1.35 1.06 -1.85
CA PHE A 43 1.41 2.35 -1.18
C PHE A 43 1.70 3.50 -2.16
N ALA A 44 2.62 3.29 -3.10
CA ALA A 44 2.92 4.27 -4.15
C ALA A 44 1.69 4.53 -5.03
N ALA A 45 1.03 3.47 -5.50
CA ALA A 45 -0.17 3.55 -6.31
C ALA A 45 -1.32 4.27 -5.59
N PHE A 46 -1.53 4.01 -4.30
CA PHE A 46 -2.49 4.78 -3.51
C PHE A 46 -2.10 6.26 -3.45
N TRP A 47 -0.84 6.56 -3.14
CA TRP A 47 -0.38 7.93 -2.95
C TRP A 47 -0.49 8.77 -4.21
N GLU A 48 -0.16 8.20 -5.37
CA GLU A 48 -0.24 8.87 -6.68
C GLU A 48 -1.70 9.15 -7.10
N ASN A 49 -2.62 8.24 -6.77
CA ASN A 49 -4.02 8.34 -7.18
C ASN A 49 -4.90 9.06 -6.14
N ARG A 50 -4.41 9.35 -4.93
CA ARG A 50 -5.24 9.87 -3.82
C ARG A 50 -6.05 11.12 -4.16
N ALA A 51 -5.55 11.97 -5.05
CA ALA A 51 -6.22 13.22 -5.44
C ALA A 51 -7.45 13.02 -6.33
N ILE A 52 -7.59 11.84 -6.97
CA ILE A 52 -8.73 11.49 -7.82
C ILE A 52 -9.65 10.44 -7.18
N LEU A 53 -9.26 9.90 -6.02
CA LEU A 53 -10.09 8.99 -5.24
C LEU A 53 -11.19 9.78 -4.51
N SER A 54 -12.34 9.14 -4.27
CA SER A 54 -13.39 9.70 -3.42
C SER A 54 -12.86 9.94 -2.01
N ASP A 55 -13.29 11.01 -1.34
CA ASP A 55 -12.95 11.30 0.06
C ASP A 55 -13.41 10.17 1.02
N GLU A 56 -14.38 9.35 0.61
CA GLU A 56 -14.86 8.18 1.36
C GLU A 56 -13.95 6.94 1.19
N THR A 57 -12.93 7.02 0.34
CA THR A 57 -12.05 5.89 0.05
C THR A 57 -11.23 5.53 1.28
N ASN A 58 -11.35 4.29 1.73
CA ASN A 58 -10.52 3.76 2.81
C ASN A 58 -9.11 3.41 2.27
N PRO A 59 -8.04 4.11 2.71
CA PRO A 59 -6.69 3.88 2.20
C PRO A 59 -6.21 2.44 2.39
N ARG A 60 -6.47 1.87 3.58
CA ARG A 60 -6.06 0.51 3.92
C ARG A 60 -6.73 -0.52 3.02
N ALA A 61 -8.04 -0.38 2.77
CA ALA A 61 -8.78 -1.30 1.90
C ALA A 61 -8.30 -1.22 0.45
N TYR A 62 -8.02 0.00 -0.04
CA TYR A 62 -7.46 0.21 -1.37
C TYR A 62 -6.09 -0.49 -1.53
N ILE A 63 -5.16 -0.23 -0.61
CA ILE A 63 -3.82 -0.84 -0.61
C ILE A 63 -3.90 -2.36 -0.53
N LEU A 64 -4.72 -2.91 0.38
CA LEU A 64 -4.92 -4.36 0.50
C LEU A 64 -5.46 -5.00 -0.78
N THR A 65 -6.32 -4.29 -1.50
CA THR A 65 -6.89 -4.79 -2.77
C THR A 65 -5.81 -4.93 -3.83
N ILE A 66 -4.92 -3.94 -3.97
CA ILE A 66 -3.78 -4.01 -4.90
C ILE A 66 -2.87 -5.17 -4.53
N VAL A 67 -2.44 -5.25 -3.26
CA VAL A 67 -1.54 -6.30 -2.79
C VAL A 67 -2.12 -7.70 -3.01
N LYS A 68 -3.42 -7.88 -2.76
CA LYS A 68 -4.10 -9.15 -3.01
C LYS A 68 -4.07 -9.50 -4.49
N ASN A 69 -4.37 -8.54 -5.37
CA ASN A 69 -4.38 -8.78 -6.81
C ASN A 69 -2.97 -9.15 -7.33
N ASN A 70 -1.94 -8.42 -6.92
CA ASN A 70 -0.55 -8.72 -7.29
C ASN A 70 -0.13 -10.10 -6.76
N SER A 71 -0.46 -10.41 -5.50
CA SER A 71 -0.16 -11.71 -4.89
C SER A 71 -0.85 -12.88 -5.59
N VAL A 72 -2.09 -12.71 -6.04
CA VAL A 72 -2.83 -13.74 -6.77
C VAL A 72 -2.30 -13.92 -8.20
N LEU A 73 -1.92 -12.84 -8.88
CA LEU A 73 -1.35 -12.90 -10.23
C LEU A 73 0.03 -13.56 -10.26
N TYR A 74 0.80 -13.45 -9.17
CA TYR A 74 2.14 -14.01 -9.04
C TYR A 74 2.16 -15.54 -8.89
N LEU A 75 1.08 -16.13 -8.38
CA LEU A 75 0.93 -17.58 -8.18
C LEU A 75 0.62 -18.32 -9.48
#